data_AF-A0A7X1KTD9-F1
#
_entry.id   AF-A0A7X1KTD9-F1
#
_cell.length_a   1.000
_cell.length_b   1.000
_cell.length_c   1.000
_cell.angle_alpha   90.00
_cell.angle_beta   90.00
_cell.angle_gamma   90.00
#
_symmetry.space_group_name_H-M   'P 1'
#
loop_
_entity.id
_entity.type
_entity.pdbx_description
1 polymer ?
#
loop_
_entity_poly.entity_id
_entity_poly.type
_entity_poly.pdbx_seq_one_letter_code
_entity_poly.pdbx_strand_id
1 'polypeptide(L)'
;MPVVIVENDTSQWEDETGSVYHFPKRYRPWLSTGAEVIYYKGRIKDKAFAPTRLSGEPHYFGMARIGKVYADQSSEKGDLFALIENFTPFERAVPSKTGDEYLETIPKSRLKNYWRDGVRPISQADYDRILSHATLLPAQVEPDVPDIQDDPLTFISANEGSKTSYFGTRYERRKDLRVKAIAIHGLDCKACGFNFEQAYGDHAKAFIHVHHVVPISDFGGQKAVNPETDLVTLCANCHAVVHRKRDMTLSLDELKSILRGRWVKNP
;
A
#
# COMPACT_ATOMS: atom_id res chain seq x y z
N MET A 1 1.20 23.21 0.46
CA MET A 1 1.60 23.33 -0.95
C MET A 1 1.26 22.01 -1.62
N PRO A 2 0.31 22.00 -2.55
CA PRO A 2 -0.09 20.76 -3.23
C PRO A 2 1.01 20.23 -4.14
N VAL A 3 0.94 18.94 -4.42
CA VAL A 3 1.96 18.21 -5.17
C VAL A 3 1.30 17.27 -6.17
N VAL A 4 1.86 17.18 -7.37
CA VAL A 4 1.51 16.12 -8.31
C VAL A 4 2.45 14.95 -8.11
N ILE A 5 1.90 13.74 -7.99
CA ILE A 5 2.67 12.48 -8.02
C ILE A 5 2.36 11.71 -9.30
N VAL A 6 3.38 11.07 -9.86
CA VAL A 6 3.27 10.31 -11.11
C VAL A 6 3.25 8.83 -10.82
N GLU A 7 2.21 8.16 -11.30
CA GLU A 7 2.11 6.71 -11.21
C GLU A 7 2.10 6.13 -12.63
N ASN A 8 3.26 5.65 -13.08
CA ASN A 8 3.39 5.05 -14.41
C ASN A 8 2.87 3.61 -14.43
N ASP A 9 2.40 3.13 -15.58
CA ASP A 9 1.87 1.76 -15.72
C ASP A 9 2.93 0.67 -15.50
N THR A 10 4.20 1.03 -15.71
CA THR A 10 5.34 0.21 -15.37
C THR A 10 6.34 1.10 -14.66
N SER A 11 6.68 0.71 -13.44
CA SER A 11 7.52 1.47 -12.53
C SER A 11 8.48 0.55 -11.81
N GLN A 12 9.65 1.08 -11.45
CA GLN A 12 10.54 0.42 -10.48
C GLN A 12 10.08 0.64 -9.03
N TRP A 13 9.13 1.56 -8.84
CA TRP A 13 8.56 1.92 -7.56
C TRP A 13 7.43 0.97 -7.21
N GLU A 14 7.31 0.68 -5.93
CA GLU A 14 6.30 -0.22 -5.36
C GLU A 14 5.05 0.59 -4.98
N ASP A 15 4.52 1.33 -5.96
CA ASP A 15 3.36 2.17 -5.80
C ASP A 15 2.10 1.30 -5.78
N GLU A 16 1.21 1.56 -4.83
CA GLU A 16 -0.12 0.94 -4.75
C GLU A 16 -1.15 2.06 -4.68
N THR A 17 -1.89 2.25 -5.78
CA THR A 17 -2.79 3.39 -5.98
C THR A 17 -3.70 3.60 -4.78
N GLY A 18 -3.69 4.81 -4.23
CA GLY A 18 -4.54 5.17 -3.09
C GLY A 18 -4.12 4.58 -1.73
N SER A 19 -3.07 3.76 -1.70
CA SER A 19 -2.59 3.09 -0.49
C SER A 19 -1.21 3.58 -0.05
N VAL A 20 -0.21 3.43 -0.93
CA VAL A 20 1.20 3.75 -0.66
C VAL A 20 1.86 4.28 -1.93
N TYR A 21 2.74 5.26 -1.78
CA TYR A 21 3.59 5.77 -2.85
C TYR A 21 5.07 5.62 -2.47
N HIS A 22 5.85 4.93 -3.29
CA HIS A 22 7.27 4.65 -3.08
C HIS A 22 8.12 5.66 -3.87
N PHE A 23 9.02 6.37 -3.19
CA PHE A 23 9.77 7.45 -3.80
C PHE A 23 11.19 7.64 -3.25
N PRO A 24 12.11 8.19 -4.04
CA PRO A 24 13.47 8.45 -3.60
C PRO A 24 13.53 9.64 -2.64
N LYS A 25 14.47 9.59 -1.68
CA LYS A 25 14.66 10.60 -0.61
C LYS A 25 14.62 12.06 -1.07
N ARG A 26 15.06 12.35 -2.30
CA ARG A 26 15.05 13.70 -2.87
C ARG A 26 13.67 14.37 -2.90
N TYR A 27 12.58 13.58 -2.95
CA TYR A 27 11.22 14.14 -3.00
C TYR A 27 10.59 14.34 -1.61
N ARG A 28 11.26 13.92 -0.53
CA ARG A 28 10.79 14.05 0.86
C ARG A 28 10.34 15.47 1.26
N PRO A 29 11.01 16.56 0.83
CA PRO A 29 10.57 17.91 1.21
C PRO A 29 9.17 18.29 0.72
N TRP A 30 8.69 17.64 -0.36
CA TRP A 30 7.38 17.92 -0.95
C TRP A 30 6.31 16.92 -0.47
N LEU A 31 6.70 15.68 -0.19
CA LEU A 31 5.82 14.63 0.32
C LEU A 31 5.80 14.59 1.84
N SER A 32 5.55 15.74 2.48
CA SER A 32 5.37 15.82 3.93
C SER A 32 3.94 15.43 4.33
N THR A 33 3.77 14.86 5.53
CA THR A 33 2.45 14.55 6.09
C THR A 33 1.51 15.74 6.02
N GLY A 34 0.32 15.49 5.49
CA GLY A 34 -0.72 16.47 5.25
C GLY A 34 -0.67 17.16 3.89
N ALA A 35 0.36 16.93 3.07
CA ALA A 35 0.43 17.50 1.72
C ALA A 35 -0.73 16.99 0.86
N GLU A 36 -1.37 17.91 0.14
CA GLU A 36 -2.40 17.59 -0.84
C GLU A 36 -1.77 17.07 -2.13
N VAL A 37 -2.40 16.06 -2.72
CA VAL A 37 -1.84 15.32 -3.84
C VAL A 37 -2.85 15.20 -4.97
N ILE A 38 -2.37 15.37 -6.20
CA ILE A 38 -3.08 14.94 -7.41
C ILE A 38 -2.25 13.87 -8.10
N TYR A 39 -2.91 12.77 -8.46
CA TYR A 39 -2.32 11.69 -9.22
C TYR A 39 -2.29 12.01 -10.71
N TYR A 40 -1.16 11.70 -11.34
CA TYR A 40 -0.92 11.91 -12.76
C TYR A 40 -0.40 10.64 -13.43
N LYS A 41 -0.91 10.38 -14.64
CA LYS A 41 -0.40 9.36 -15.54
C LYS A 41 0.17 10.02 -16.79
N GLY A 42 1.41 9.64 -17.13
CA GLY A 42 2.06 10.06 -18.37
C GLY A 42 1.44 9.36 -19.60
N ARG A 43 2.02 9.61 -20.78
CA ARG A 43 1.62 8.91 -22.00
C ARG A 43 1.85 7.40 -21.84
N ILE A 44 0.88 6.62 -22.32
CA ILE A 44 0.98 5.16 -22.30
C ILE A 44 2.20 4.70 -23.11
N LYS A 45 3.00 3.80 -22.53
CA LYS A 45 4.17 3.21 -23.20
C LYS A 45 3.87 1.81 -23.71
N ASP A 46 3.23 1.00 -22.87
CA ASP A 46 2.77 -0.33 -23.21
C ASP A 46 1.25 -0.32 -23.44
N LYS A 47 0.83 -0.67 -24.66
CA LYS A 47 -0.58 -0.65 -25.06
C LYS A 47 -1.44 -1.69 -24.33
N ALA A 48 -0.83 -2.68 -23.66
CA ALA A 48 -1.56 -3.64 -22.84
C ALA A 48 -2.37 -2.98 -21.72
N PHE A 49 -1.94 -1.80 -21.24
CA PHE A 49 -2.63 -1.03 -20.20
C PHE A 49 -3.72 -0.10 -20.74
N ALA A 50 -3.93 -0.02 -22.07
CA ALA A 50 -4.94 0.86 -22.64
C ALA A 50 -6.37 0.57 -22.15
N PRO A 51 -6.80 -0.70 -21.96
CA PRO A 51 -8.16 -1.01 -21.50
C PRO A 51 -8.43 -0.60 -20.04
N THR A 52 -7.40 -0.50 -19.21
CA THR A 52 -7.53 -0.19 -17.77
C THR A 52 -7.30 1.29 -17.47
N ARG A 53 -6.92 2.10 -18.46
CA ARG A 53 -6.68 3.54 -18.32
C ARG A 53 -7.92 4.36 -18.60
N LEU A 54 -8.07 5.46 -17.86
CA LEU A 54 -9.07 6.50 -18.17
C LEU A 54 -8.76 7.22 -19.49
N SER A 55 -7.49 7.30 -19.88
CA SER A 55 -7.04 7.86 -21.17
C SER A 55 -5.65 7.36 -21.59
N GLY A 56 -5.42 7.25 -22.91
CA GLY A 56 -4.09 6.99 -23.48
C GLY A 56 -3.15 8.19 -23.45
N GLU A 57 -3.70 9.41 -23.39
CA GLU A 57 -2.93 10.66 -23.28
C GLU A 57 -2.64 11.03 -21.82
N PRO A 58 -1.67 11.92 -21.55
CA PRO A 58 -1.34 12.29 -20.18
C PRO A 58 -2.48 13.02 -19.47
N HIS A 59 -2.83 12.54 -18.27
CA HIS A 59 -4.02 12.98 -17.53
C HIS A 59 -3.84 12.84 -16.02
N TYR A 60 -4.66 13.58 -15.27
CA TYR A 60 -4.88 13.39 -13.84
C TYR A 60 -6.08 12.48 -13.62
N PHE A 61 -6.05 11.69 -12.54
CA PHE A 61 -7.05 10.64 -12.33
C PHE A 61 -7.53 10.49 -10.88
N GLY A 62 -7.00 11.27 -9.95
CA GLY A 62 -7.45 11.21 -8.56
C GLY A 62 -6.76 12.25 -7.69
N MET A 63 -7.32 12.47 -6.52
CA MET A 63 -6.74 13.31 -5.47
C MET A 63 -6.58 12.54 -4.17
N ALA A 64 -5.64 12.95 -3.33
CA ALA A 64 -5.40 12.34 -2.04
C ALA A 64 -4.65 13.29 -1.10
N ARG A 65 -4.28 12.77 0.08
CA ARG A 65 -3.40 13.43 1.04
C ARG A 65 -2.26 12.50 1.41
N ILE A 66 -1.05 13.06 1.59
CA ILE A 66 0.08 12.33 2.14
C ILE A 66 -0.16 12.11 3.63
N GLY A 67 -0.16 10.84 4.04
CA GLY A 67 -0.15 10.42 5.43
C GLY A 67 1.25 10.45 6.03
N LYS A 68 1.52 9.52 6.95
CA LYS A 68 2.87 9.33 7.50
C LYS A 68 3.84 8.81 6.42
N VAL A 69 5.12 9.15 6.58
CA VAL A 69 6.21 8.72 5.70
C VAL A 69 7.16 7.81 6.47
N TYR A 70 7.46 6.66 5.89
CA TYR A 70 8.33 5.63 6.46
C TYR A 70 9.55 5.42 5.58
N ALA A 71 10.65 4.98 6.19
CA ALA A 71 11.81 4.56 5.42
C ALA A 71 11.57 3.16 4.84
N ASP A 72 11.93 2.97 3.58
CA ASP A 72 12.06 1.62 3.04
C ASP A 72 13.28 0.95 3.70
N GLN A 73 13.01 -0.04 4.55
CA GLN A 73 14.04 -0.77 5.29
C GLN A 73 14.91 -1.64 4.36
N SER A 74 14.43 -1.92 3.15
CA SER A 74 15.16 -2.69 2.14
C SER A 74 15.97 -1.81 1.18
N SER A 75 15.76 -0.49 1.17
CA SER A 75 16.43 0.41 0.24
C SER A 75 17.86 0.76 0.68
N GLU A 76 18.82 0.47 -0.20
CA GLU A 76 20.22 0.93 -0.07
C GLU A 76 20.37 2.44 -0.33
N LYS A 77 19.42 3.06 -1.05
CA LYS A 77 19.46 4.47 -1.48
C LYS A 77 18.71 5.40 -0.53
N GLY A 78 18.10 4.84 0.52
CA GLY A 78 17.26 5.57 1.47
C GLY A 78 15.93 6.02 0.87
N ASP A 79 15.36 5.18 0.01
CA ASP A 79 14.00 5.38 -0.52
C ASP A 79 12.96 5.31 0.61
N LEU A 80 11.77 5.85 0.34
CA LEU A 80 10.74 6.12 1.34
C LEU A 80 9.37 5.72 0.81
N PHE A 81 8.50 5.31 1.73
CA PHE A 81 7.08 5.09 1.48
C PHE A 81 6.26 6.21 2.11
N ALA A 82 5.39 6.85 1.33
CA ALA A 82 4.34 7.72 1.85
C ALA A 82 3.03 6.93 1.89
N LEU A 83 2.37 6.88 3.06
CA LEU A 83 1.00 6.40 3.10
C LEU A 83 0.09 7.39 2.39
N ILE A 84 -0.93 6.87 1.72
CA ILE A 84 -1.93 7.66 1.03
C ILE A 84 -3.24 7.61 1.82
N GLU A 85 -3.78 8.79 2.09
CA GLU A 85 -5.01 8.99 2.83
C GLU A 85 -6.04 9.67 1.92
N ASN A 86 -7.32 9.31 2.11
CA ASN A 86 -8.47 9.93 1.44
C ASN A 86 -8.34 9.96 -0.09
N PHE A 87 -7.79 8.90 -0.68
CA PHE A 87 -7.75 8.78 -2.13
C PHE A 87 -9.16 8.79 -2.72
N THR A 88 -9.38 9.71 -3.66
CA THR A 88 -10.66 9.92 -4.32
C THR A 88 -10.40 9.93 -5.83
N PRO A 89 -10.82 8.87 -6.57
CA PRO A 89 -10.61 8.80 -8.00
C PRO A 89 -11.54 9.78 -8.73
N PHE A 90 -11.09 10.23 -9.90
CA PHE A 90 -11.90 11.04 -10.80
C PHE A 90 -12.75 10.12 -11.68
N GLU A 91 -13.98 10.53 -11.96
CA GLU A 91 -14.90 9.79 -12.84
C GLU A 91 -14.33 9.65 -14.26
N ARG A 92 -13.63 10.69 -14.73
CA ARG A 92 -13.02 10.74 -16.06
C ARG A 92 -11.62 11.32 -15.96
N ALA A 93 -10.79 10.98 -16.95
CA ALA A 93 -9.47 11.58 -17.11
C ALA A 93 -9.57 13.10 -17.23
N VAL A 94 -8.88 13.82 -16.36
CA VAL A 94 -8.68 15.26 -16.52
C VAL A 94 -7.42 15.46 -17.37
N PRO A 95 -7.51 16.02 -18.58
CA PRO A 95 -6.36 16.12 -19.47
C PRO A 95 -5.29 17.03 -18.89
N SER A 96 -4.02 16.74 -19.19
CA SER A 96 -2.90 17.61 -18.79
C SER A 96 -2.93 19.00 -19.44
N LYS A 97 -3.72 19.17 -20.51
CA LYS A 97 -3.89 20.40 -21.27
C LYS A 97 -5.35 20.71 -21.58
N THR A 98 -5.65 21.99 -21.70
CA THR A 98 -6.88 22.50 -22.31
C THR A 98 -6.50 23.33 -23.53
N GLY A 99 -6.80 22.84 -24.73
CA GLY A 99 -6.21 23.37 -25.96
C GLY A 99 -4.69 23.15 -25.97
N ASP A 100 -3.93 24.22 -26.13
CA ASP A 100 -2.45 24.17 -26.16
C ASP A 100 -1.78 24.46 -24.81
N GLU A 101 -2.57 24.89 -23.80
CA GLU A 101 -2.05 25.29 -22.50
C GLU A 101 -2.11 24.15 -21.47
N TYR A 102 -1.07 24.05 -20.64
CA TYR A 102 -1.02 23.08 -19.55
C TYR A 102 -1.80 23.56 -18.33
N LEU A 103 -2.45 22.62 -17.63
CA LEU A 103 -3.09 22.87 -16.34
C LEU A 103 -2.09 23.05 -15.18
N GLU A 104 -0.85 22.60 -15.36
CA GLU A 104 0.28 22.88 -14.46
C GLU A 104 1.05 24.12 -14.96
N THR A 105 1.36 25.06 -14.07
CA THR A 105 2.24 26.18 -14.39
C THR A 105 3.70 25.70 -14.48
N ILE A 106 4.25 25.66 -15.70
CA ILE A 106 5.62 25.19 -15.94
C ILE A 106 6.63 26.34 -15.75
N PRO A 107 7.59 26.25 -14.81
CA PRO A 107 8.62 27.26 -14.65
C PRO A 107 9.48 27.40 -15.90
N LYS A 108 9.85 28.64 -16.28
CA LYS A 108 10.70 28.91 -17.47
C LYS A 108 12.02 28.13 -17.43
N SER A 109 12.59 27.90 -16.25
CA SER A 109 13.82 27.14 -16.03
C SER A 109 13.67 25.62 -16.26
N ARG A 110 12.43 25.10 -16.35
CA ARG A 110 12.13 23.67 -16.40
C ARG A 110 11.40 23.23 -17.67
N LEU A 111 11.21 24.10 -18.66
CA LEU A 111 10.43 23.80 -19.89
C LEU A 111 10.82 22.49 -20.59
N LYS A 112 12.11 22.09 -20.53
CA LYS A 112 12.62 20.88 -21.20
C LYS A 112 12.55 19.59 -20.36
N ASN A 113 12.45 19.71 -19.04
CA ASN A 113 12.64 18.57 -18.12
C ASN A 113 11.60 18.48 -16.99
N TYR A 114 10.62 19.40 -16.94
CA TYR A 114 9.55 19.41 -15.94
C TYR A 114 8.87 18.05 -15.79
N TRP A 115 8.48 17.45 -16.92
CA TRP A 115 7.78 16.17 -16.97
C TRP A 115 8.65 14.93 -16.68
N ARG A 116 9.96 15.11 -16.42
CA ARG A 116 10.85 14.02 -16.00
C ARG A 116 10.73 13.74 -14.51
N ASP A 117 10.19 14.67 -13.74
CA ASP A 117 10.04 14.52 -12.30
C ASP A 117 8.74 13.78 -11.97
N GLY A 118 8.88 12.69 -11.20
CA GLY A 118 7.75 11.91 -10.70
C GLY A 118 6.98 12.60 -9.57
N VAL A 119 7.56 13.64 -8.97
CA VAL A 119 6.91 14.46 -7.93
C VAL A 119 7.14 15.91 -8.29
N ARG A 120 6.06 16.69 -8.42
CA ARG A 120 6.12 18.09 -8.84
C ARG A 120 5.32 18.96 -7.89
N PRO A 121 5.94 19.88 -7.12
CA PRO A 121 5.18 20.85 -6.36
C PRO A 121 4.46 21.79 -7.31
N ILE A 122 3.19 22.08 -7.01
CA ILE A 122 2.34 22.98 -7.80
C ILE A 122 1.74 24.07 -6.90
N SER A 123 1.29 25.14 -7.52
CA SER A 123 0.59 26.20 -6.79
C SER A 123 -0.81 25.73 -6.37
N GLN A 124 -1.39 26.39 -5.36
CA GLN A 124 -2.80 26.13 -5.00
C GLN A 124 -3.73 26.43 -6.19
N ALA A 125 -3.44 27.49 -6.96
CA ALA A 125 -4.22 27.84 -8.14
C ALA A 125 -4.17 26.75 -9.23
N ASP A 126 -3.03 26.10 -9.45
CA ASP A 126 -2.94 24.96 -10.39
C ASP A 126 -3.74 23.76 -9.89
N TYR A 127 -3.66 23.49 -8.58
CA TYR A 127 -4.39 22.40 -7.95
C TYR A 127 -5.90 22.60 -8.07
N ASP A 128 -6.41 23.78 -7.69
CA ASP A 128 -7.82 24.14 -7.77
C ASP A 128 -8.30 24.13 -9.24
N ARG A 129 -7.46 24.60 -10.17
CA ARG A 129 -7.74 24.54 -11.61
C ARG A 129 -7.93 23.10 -12.08
N ILE A 130 -7.02 22.18 -11.73
CA ILE A 130 -7.16 20.76 -12.10
C ILE A 130 -8.44 20.18 -11.50
N LEU A 131 -8.72 20.43 -10.22
CA LEU A 131 -9.92 19.92 -9.56
C LEU A 131 -11.22 20.50 -10.13
N SER A 132 -11.21 21.74 -10.63
CA SER A 132 -12.39 22.33 -11.27
C SER A 132 -12.83 21.59 -12.54
N HIS A 133 -11.93 20.82 -13.15
CA HIS A 133 -12.21 19.96 -14.29
C HIS A 133 -12.55 18.51 -13.90
N ALA A 134 -12.41 18.15 -12.62
CA ALA A 134 -12.64 16.80 -12.13
C ALA A 134 -14.08 16.65 -11.59
N THR A 135 -14.73 15.54 -11.96
CA THR A 135 -15.85 15.02 -11.18
C THR A 135 -15.30 13.98 -10.22
N LEU A 136 -15.41 14.21 -8.92
CA LEU A 136 -14.97 13.27 -7.90
C LEU A 136 -15.97 12.12 -7.78
N LEU A 137 -15.49 10.89 -7.92
CA LEU A 137 -16.31 9.75 -7.53
C LEU A 137 -16.33 9.68 -6.00
N PRO A 138 -17.50 9.45 -5.36
CA PRO A 138 -17.51 9.09 -3.96
C PRO A 138 -16.61 7.86 -3.77
N ALA A 139 -15.88 7.81 -2.66
CA ALA A 139 -14.95 6.73 -2.36
C ALA A 139 -15.60 5.38 -2.70
N GLN A 140 -15.15 4.75 -3.78
CA GLN A 140 -15.65 3.45 -4.15
C GLN A 140 -15.12 2.49 -3.10
N VAL A 141 -16.03 1.96 -2.29
CA VAL A 141 -15.79 0.74 -1.53
C VAL A 141 -15.62 -0.33 -2.61
N GLU A 142 -14.39 -0.58 -3.06
CA GLU A 142 -14.15 -1.75 -3.89
C GLU A 142 -14.72 -2.96 -3.15
N PRO A 143 -15.43 -3.88 -3.82
CA PRO A 143 -15.77 -5.14 -3.21
C PRO A 143 -14.45 -5.85 -2.87
N ASP A 144 -14.09 -5.82 -1.59
CA ASP A 144 -12.88 -6.43 -1.06
C ASP A 144 -12.89 -7.91 -1.42
N VAL A 145 -12.05 -8.29 -2.40
CA VAL A 145 -11.79 -9.70 -2.67
C VAL A 145 -10.93 -10.18 -1.52
N PRO A 146 -11.41 -11.07 -0.63
CA PRO A 146 -10.72 -11.25 0.63
C PRO A 146 -9.43 -12.01 0.38
N ASP A 147 -8.34 -11.49 0.95
CA ASP A 147 -7.02 -12.12 0.87
C ASP A 147 -7.08 -13.50 1.53
N ILE A 148 -6.90 -14.54 0.71
CA ILE A 148 -7.02 -15.96 1.10
C ILE A 148 -5.75 -16.42 1.85
N GLN A 149 -4.72 -15.59 1.95
CA GLN A 149 -3.39 -16.02 2.42
C GLN A 149 -3.23 -16.14 3.95
N ASP A 150 -4.25 -15.80 4.76
CA ASP A 150 -4.08 -15.65 6.21
C ASP A 150 -5.15 -16.33 7.08
N ASP A 151 -5.53 -17.58 6.79
CA ASP A 151 -6.15 -18.45 7.81
C ASP A 151 -5.77 -19.94 7.65
N PRO A 152 -4.82 -20.45 8.46
CA PRO A 152 -4.47 -21.88 8.48
C PRO A 152 -5.33 -22.73 9.44
N LEU A 153 -6.35 -22.17 10.12
CA LEU A 153 -6.98 -22.89 11.23
C LEU A 153 -8.28 -23.60 10.87
N THR A 154 -8.13 -24.93 10.83
CA THR A 154 -9.09 -26.05 10.80
C THR A 154 -9.32 -26.63 9.40
N PHE A 155 -9.03 -27.91 9.13
CA PHE A 155 -9.55 -29.10 9.82
C PHE A 155 -8.55 -30.27 9.89
N ILE A 156 -8.66 -31.08 10.96
CA ILE A 156 -8.25 -32.49 10.94
C ILE A 156 -9.32 -33.23 10.13
N SER A 157 -8.94 -33.78 8.99
CA SER A 157 -9.78 -34.77 8.31
C SER A 157 -9.46 -36.15 8.86
N ALA A 158 -10.48 -36.89 9.28
CA ALA A 158 -10.33 -38.31 9.59
C ALA A 158 -10.10 -39.17 8.32
N ASN A 159 -10.31 -38.59 7.12
CA ASN A 159 -10.06 -39.21 5.81
C ASN A 159 -9.52 -38.18 4.79
N GLU A 160 -8.32 -38.36 4.26
CA GLU A 160 -7.77 -37.47 3.22
C GLU A 160 -8.68 -37.40 1.97
N GLY A 161 -8.78 -36.21 1.35
CA GLY A 161 -9.30 -36.06 -0.03
C GLY A 161 -10.80 -35.78 -0.22
N SER A 162 -11.61 -35.72 0.84
CA SER A 162 -13.03 -35.36 0.71
C SER A 162 -13.24 -33.84 0.60
N LYS A 163 -14.06 -33.40 -0.36
CA LYS A 163 -14.49 -31.99 -0.46
C LYS A 163 -15.52 -31.69 0.64
N THR A 164 -15.16 -30.84 1.59
CA THR A 164 -16.07 -30.35 2.64
C THR A 164 -16.38 -28.88 2.37
N SER A 165 -17.65 -28.49 2.43
CA SER A 165 -18.05 -27.07 2.43
C SER A 165 -18.23 -26.59 3.88
N TYR A 166 -17.66 -25.43 4.19
CA TYR A 166 -17.73 -24.79 5.50
C TYR A 166 -18.48 -23.45 5.39
N PHE A 167 -19.41 -23.20 6.32
CA PHE A 167 -20.06 -21.90 6.52
C PHE A 167 -19.43 -21.22 7.74
N GLY A 168 -18.38 -20.43 7.52
CA GLY A 168 -17.74 -19.62 8.55
C GLY A 168 -18.21 -18.18 8.53
N THR A 169 -18.25 -17.53 9.70
CA THR A 169 -18.36 -16.07 9.79
C THR A 169 -17.08 -15.46 9.24
N ARG A 170 -17.18 -14.76 8.11
CA ARG A 170 -16.04 -14.14 7.44
C ARG A 170 -15.97 -12.66 7.83
N TYR A 171 -14.83 -12.25 8.37
CA TYR A 171 -14.56 -10.84 8.63
C TYR A 171 -13.97 -10.18 7.38
N GLU A 172 -14.44 -8.98 7.07
CA GLU A 172 -13.94 -8.14 5.99
C GLU A 172 -12.47 -7.74 6.27
N ARG A 173 -11.59 -7.88 5.28
CA ARG A 173 -10.16 -7.51 5.38
C ARG A 173 -9.82 -6.66 4.17
N ARG A 174 -9.50 -5.39 4.41
CA ARG A 174 -9.10 -4.46 3.35
C ARG A 174 -7.66 -4.71 2.89
N LYS A 175 -7.48 -4.87 1.58
CA LYS A 175 -6.15 -5.11 0.98
C LYS A 175 -5.16 -3.97 1.24
N ASP A 176 -5.64 -2.73 1.29
CA ASP A 176 -4.78 -1.57 1.53
C ASP A 176 -4.11 -1.60 2.92
N LEU A 177 -4.77 -2.18 3.93
CA LEU A 177 -4.21 -2.29 5.27
C LEU A 177 -2.97 -3.20 5.30
N ARG A 178 -2.97 -4.28 4.50
CA ARG A 178 -1.81 -5.16 4.34
C ARG A 178 -0.64 -4.40 3.72
N VAL A 179 -0.89 -3.68 2.63
CA VAL A 179 0.14 -2.88 1.92
C VAL A 179 0.72 -1.83 2.86
N LYS A 180 -0.14 -1.08 3.57
CA LYS A 180 0.28 -0.07 4.54
C LYS A 180 1.08 -0.71 5.69
N ALA A 181 0.65 -1.85 6.22
CA ALA A 181 1.38 -2.56 7.27
C ALA A 181 2.78 -2.99 6.80
N ILE A 182 2.92 -3.47 5.56
CA ILE A 182 4.24 -3.83 5.01
C ILE A 182 5.11 -2.60 4.81
N ALA A 183 4.56 -1.49 4.31
CA ALA A 183 5.31 -0.24 4.16
C ALA A 183 5.82 0.33 5.51
N ILE A 184 5.06 0.12 6.59
CA ILE A 184 5.42 0.56 7.95
C ILE A 184 6.43 -0.40 8.59
N HIS A 185 6.09 -1.69 8.60
CA HIS A 185 6.78 -2.71 9.40
C HIS A 185 7.89 -3.39 8.64
N GLY A 186 7.90 -3.35 7.31
CA GLY A 186 8.84 -4.09 6.46
C GLY A 186 8.56 -5.60 6.44
N LEU A 187 9.43 -6.34 5.75
CA LEU A 187 9.27 -7.77 5.47
C LEU A 187 9.95 -8.70 6.49
N ASP A 188 10.64 -8.14 7.48
CA ASP A 188 11.22 -8.90 8.57
C ASP A 188 10.14 -9.29 9.59
N CYS A 189 10.08 -10.56 9.97
CA CYS A 189 9.21 -11.01 11.04
C CYS A 189 9.52 -10.26 12.35
N LYS A 190 8.52 -9.56 12.90
CA LYS A 190 8.68 -8.79 14.15
C LYS A 190 8.86 -9.62 15.41
N ALA A 191 8.66 -10.94 15.32
CA ALA A 191 8.92 -11.85 16.42
C ALA A 191 10.31 -12.49 16.32
N CYS A 192 10.61 -13.18 15.21
CA CYS A 192 11.82 -13.97 15.06
C CYS A 192 12.84 -13.40 14.07
N GLY A 193 12.63 -12.23 13.47
CA GLY A 193 13.57 -11.61 12.53
C GLY A 193 13.73 -12.32 11.18
N PHE A 194 13.04 -13.44 10.94
CA PHE A 194 13.09 -14.15 9.66
C PHE A 194 12.58 -13.28 8.50
N ASN A 195 13.29 -13.34 7.38
CA ASN A 195 12.95 -12.68 6.13
C ASN A 195 12.95 -13.71 5.00
N PHE A 196 11.84 -13.81 4.27
CA PHE A 196 11.66 -14.84 3.23
C PHE A 196 12.57 -14.64 2.03
N GLU A 197 12.73 -13.41 1.55
CA GLU A 197 13.59 -13.09 0.41
C GLU A 197 15.07 -13.36 0.74
N GLN A 198 15.52 -13.02 1.96
CA GLN A 198 16.88 -13.35 2.40
C GLN A 198 17.14 -14.86 2.48
N ALA A 199 16.11 -15.66 2.80
CA ALA A 199 16.25 -17.10 2.96
C ALA A 199 16.05 -17.89 1.65
N TYR A 200 15.14 -17.45 0.78
CA TYR A 200 14.67 -18.19 -0.40
C TYR A 200 14.90 -17.45 -1.72
N GLY A 201 15.46 -16.24 -1.69
CA GLY A 201 15.69 -15.40 -2.87
C GLY A 201 14.40 -14.88 -3.51
N ASP A 202 14.50 -14.50 -4.77
CA ASP A 202 13.44 -13.83 -5.55
C ASP A 202 12.10 -14.57 -5.55
N HIS A 203 12.11 -15.91 -5.41
CA HIS A 203 10.89 -16.71 -5.38
C HIS A 203 9.98 -16.40 -4.19
N ALA A 204 10.53 -15.85 -3.11
CA ALA A 204 9.79 -15.44 -1.92
C ALA A 204 9.89 -13.94 -1.65
N LYS A 205 10.19 -13.14 -2.68
CA LYS A 205 10.20 -11.68 -2.62
C LYS A 205 8.85 -11.14 -2.17
N ALA A 206 8.88 -10.13 -1.30
CA ALA A 206 7.68 -9.49 -0.72
C ALA A 206 6.72 -10.44 0.05
N PHE A 207 7.16 -11.66 0.37
CA PHE A 207 6.33 -12.63 1.09
C PHE A 207 6.46 -12.44 2.60
N ILE A 208 5.35 -12.09 3.24
CA ILE A 208 5.18 -12.01 4.70
C ILE A 208 3.69 -12.04 5.04
N HIS A 209 3.34 -12.50 6.25
CA HIS A 209 1.98 -12.45 6.77
C HIS A 209 1.75 -11.18 7.59
N VAL A 210 0.53 -10.63 7.52
CA VAL A 210 0.13 -9.47 8.33
C VAL A 210 -0.89 -9.92 9.37
N HIS A 211 -0.48 -9.83 10.63
CA HIS A 211 -1.23 -10.30 11.78
C HIS A 211 -1.88 -9.14 12.53
N HIS A 212 -3.12 -9.32 13.00
CA HIS A 212 -3.78 -8.35 13.87
C HIS A 212 -3.32 -8.54 15.32
N VAL A 213 -2.78 -7.50 15.94
CA VAL A 213 -2.29 -7.52 17.33
C VAL A 213 -3.42 -7.88 18.31
N VAL A 214 -4.65 -7.42 18.03
CA VAL A 214 -5.86 -7.82 18.73
C VAL A 214 -6.77 -8.58 17.74
N PRO A 215 -7.22 -9.81 18.06
CA PRO A 215 -8.07 -10.58 17.16
C PRO A 215 -9.35 -9.84 16.76
N ILE A 216 -9.73 -9.93 15.48
CA ILE A 216 -10.94 -9.29 14.95
C ILE A 216 -12.21 -9.86 15.63
N SER A 217 -12.17 -11.13 16.06
CA SER A 217 -13.26 -11.77 16.82
C SER A 217 -13.63 -11.00 18.08
N ASP A 218 -12.68 -10.28 18.66
CA ASP A 218 -12.81 -9.62 19.94
C ASP A 218 -13.29 -8.16 19.79
N PHE A 219 -13.47 -7.68 18.55
CA PHE A 219 -13.85 -6.29 18.30
C PHE A 219 -15.30 -5.96 18.66
N GLY A 220 -16.15 -6.97 18.90
CA GLY A 220 -17.56 -6.78 19.25
C GLY A 220 -18.40 -6.02 18.22
N GLY A 221 -17.85 -5.78 17.01
CA GLY A 221 -18.42 -4.95 15.96
C GLY A 221 -17.36 -4.50 14.94
N GLN A 222 -17.75 -3.64 13.99
CA GLN A 222 -16.82 -3.01 13.06
C GLN A 222 -15.93 -2.01 13.81
N LYS A 223 -14.62 -2.10 13.62
CA LYS A 223 -13.64 -1.18 14.21
C LYS A 223 -12.65 -0.73 13.13
N ALA A 224 -12.31 0.56 13.13
CA ALA A 224 -11.22 1.06 12.30
C ALA A 224 -9.90 0.42 12.73
N VAL A 225 -9.16 -0.16 11.78
CA VAL A 225 -7.85 -0.78 11.99
C VAL A 225 -6.76 0.22 11.61
N ASN A 226 -5.84 0.47 12.52
CA ASN A 226 -4.64 1.27 12.27
C ASN A 226 -3.47 0.35 11.89
N PRO A 227 -2.94 0.40 10.64
CA PRO A 227 -1.83 -0.46 10.22
C PRO A 227 -0.55 -0.35 11.04
N GLU A 228 -0.34 0.78 11.73
CA GLU A 228 0.87 1.02 12.53
C GLU A 228 0.79 0.33 13.90
N THR A 229 -0.39 0.34 14.54
CA THR A 229 -0.57 -0.12 15.93
C THR A 229 -1.30 -1.44 16.06
N ASP A 230 -2.21 -1.72 15.12
CA ASP A 230 -3.12 -2.86 15.21
C ASP A 230 -2.66 -4.03 14.34
N LEU A 231 -1.68 -3.81 13.46
CA LEU A 231 -1.12 -4.81 12.56
C LEU A 231 0.38 -4.97 12.79
N VAL A 232 0.88 -6.19 12.51
CA VAL A 232 2.31 -6.53 12.62
C VAL A 232 2.68 -7.58 11.56
N THR A 233 3.92 -7.55 11.08
CA THR A 233 4.41 -8.54 10.11
C THR A 233 5.05 -9.76 10.79
N LEU A 234 4.60 -10.96 10.42
CA LEU A 234 5.08 -12.24 10.95
C LEU A 234 5.42 -13.22 9.82
N CYS A 235 6.42 -14.09 10.03
CA CYS A 235 6.67 -15.20 9.11
C CYS A 235 5.62 -16.30 9.27
N ALA A 236 5.49 -17.20 8.29
CA ALA A 236 4.50 -18.27 8.29
C ALA A 236 4.53 -19.12 9.59
N ASN A 237 5.72 -19.42 10.10
CA ASN A 237 5.88 -20.19 11.33
C ASN A 237 5.42 -19.41 12.57
N CYS A 238 5.85 -18.16 12.72
CA CYS A 238 5.43 -17.33 13.85
C CYS A 238 3.93 -17.04 13.80
N HIS A 239 3.38 -16.77 12.62
CA HIS A 239 1.95 -16.55 12.42
C HIS A 239 1.14 -17.79 12.83
N ALA A 240 1.57 -18.98 12.39
CA ALA A 240 0.93 -20.25 12.77
C ALA A 240 1.04 -20.54 14.27
N VAL A 241 2.16 -20.19 14.92
CA VAL A 241 2.35 -20.40 16.37
C VAL A 241 1.48 -19.45 17.20
N VAL A 242 1.33 -18.19 16.79
CA VAL A 242 0.49 -17.21 17.51
C VAL A 242 -0.95 -17.65 17.61
N HIS A 243 -1.47 -18.26 16.55
CA HIS A 243 -2.83 -18.80 16.52
C HIS A 243 -2.93 -20.30 16.84
N ARG A 244 -1.85 -20.94 17.32
CA ARG A 244 -1.80 -22.41 17.48
C ARG A 244 -2.91 -22.97 18.37
N LYS A 245 -3.34 -22.21 19.38
CA LYS A 245 -4.45 -22.58 20.26
C LYS A 245 -5.68 -21.75 19.88
N ARG A 246 -6.80 -22.43 19.63
CA ARG A 246 -8.03 -21.83 19.10
C ARG A 246 -8.64 -20.77 20.03
N ASP A 247 -8.41 -20.91 21.33
CA ASP A 247 -8.93 -20.07 22.41
C ASP A 247 -7.92 -19.04 22.92
N MET A 248 -6.71 -18.99 22.35
CA MET A 248 -5.63 -18.16 22.87
C MET A 248 -4.73 -17.69 21.73
N THR A 249 -4.84 -16.41 21.41
CA THR A 249 -3.90 -15.72 20.51
C THR A 249 -2.78 -15.13 21.36
N LEU A 250 -1.54 -15.54 21.11
CA LEU A 250 -0.39 -14.97 21.82
C LEU A 250 -0.15 -13.52 21.42
N SER A 251 0.15 -12.66 22.39
CA SER A 251 0.74 -11.35 22.11
C SER A 251 2.14 -11.52 21.50
N LEU A 252 2.62 -10.45 20.84
CA LEU A 252 3.95 -10.46 20.25
C LEU A 252 5.06 -10.70 21.29
N ASP A 253 4.90 -10.17 22.51
CA ASP A 253 5.87 -10.33 23.58
C ASP A 253 5.86 -11.75 24.16
N GLU A 254 4.68 -12.34 24.32
CA GLU A 254 4.58 -13.76 24.71
C GLU A 254 5.19 -14.66 23.64
N LEU A 255 4.91 -14.42 22.35
CA LEU A 255 5.54 -15.16 21.26
C LEU A 255 7.07 -15.03 21.34
N LYS A 256 7.60 -13.82 21.53
CA LYS A 256 9.05 -13.60 21.67
C LYS A 256 9.65 -14.34 22.85
N SER A 257 8.95 -14.38 23.99
CA SER A 257 9.44 -15.04 25.21
C SER A 257 9.64 -16.55 25.07
N ILE A 258 8.93 -17.19 24.13
CA ILE A 258 9.01 -18.64 23.89
C ILE A 258 9.91 -19.00 22.69
N LEU A 259 10.39 -18.03 21.91
CA LEU A 259 11.24 -18.28 20.75
C LEU A 259 12.65 -18.72 21.16
N ARG A 260 13.15 -19.79 20.53
CA ARG A 260 14.50 -20.36 20.78
C ARG A 260 15.25 -20.71 19.48
N GLY A 261 14.80 -20.14 18.35
CA GLY A 261 15.23 -20.55 17.00
C GLY A 261 16.44 -19.79 16.45
N ARG A 262 17.05 -20.34 15.39
CA ARG A 262 18.22 -19.77 14.67
C ARG A 262 18.06 -18.32 14.25
N TRP A 263 16.85 -17.88 13.92
CA TRP A 263 16.60 -16.56 13.34
C TRP A 263 16.41 -15.46 14.37
N VAL A 264 16.31 -15.80 15.67
CA VAL A 264 16.10 -14.81 16.74
C VAL A 264 17.24 -13.79 16.72
N LYS A 265 16.92 -12.57 16.25
CA LYS A 265 17.80 -11.41 16.38
C LYS A 265 17.87 -11.09 17.88
N ASN A 266 19.01 -11.37 18.52
CA ASN A 266 19.22 -10.90 19.89
C ASN A 266 19.15 -9.36 19.88
N PRO A 267 18.36 -8.75 20.77
CA PRO A 267 18.24 -7.30 20.86
C PRO A 267 19.56 -6.61 21.22
#